data_AF-A0A0D2G4B8-F1
#
_entry.id   AF-A0A0D2G4B8-F1
#
_cell.length_a   1.000
_cell.length_b   1.000
_cell.length_c   1.000
_cell.angle_alpha   90.00
_cell.angle_beta   90.00
_cell.angle_gamma   90.00
#
_symmetry.space_group_name_H-M   'P 1'
#
loop_
_entity.id
_entity.type
_entity.pdbx_description
1 polymer ?
#
loop_
_entity_poly.entity_id
_entity_poly.type
_entity_poly.pdbx_seq_one_letter_code
_entity_poly.pdbx_strand_id
1 'polypeptide(L)'
;MPRLSPALIRQAACQNTLLPLLLRVCRDLPSARNELRWLREHARDSGTVASMRDTSHGPRVHRVKANMLPPRREHSPKNPRIVKSSSTKPEQTGGIGERTPKFHLKGLNTCHTLQVNKATGRIVYKGNDVQYRRVLAANVDKRSRGVPLQYILGHQPFGNLDILCHKGVLIPRPETETYTELVAKLLISAFSPHDGGIEHKSKERKKLKILDLCTGSGCIALLLHSILKPPESQSDPSSLSLSDVDLEILGVDASRDCILLAQDNLKHNISKRLLHSDAAQEISFRYGDVLELAKTTSQFGENWDKIRETFNSSFPGRADFDPTKSWDVVISNPPYVSPKDYAPGGKTESSVRKYEPKSALVPRISNVPSTKAASNRVADLFYWPLMKLAHGVGAKLLVMEVGDSDQANRVHRLVCKNFGPSPVGLRHSTTVFECWTDDGSVRILPEQPSIFHPSTQRDEQSSDRVVAVWIGTLADWRRNQSGFTESSTFENLLTPVNDGISSRRHRARQRTDRAN
;
A
#
# COMPACT_ATOMS: atom_id res chain seq x y z
N MET A 1 5.25 -3.77 -25.60
CA MET A 1 6.24 -4.14 -24.57
C MET A 1 7.62 -3.96 -25.15
N PRO A 2 8.59 -3.40 -24.41
CA PRO A 2 9.99 -3.40 -24.83
C PRO A 2 10.47 -4.85 -25.04
N ARG A 3 11.22 -5.10 -26.11
CA ARG A 3 11.74 -6.43 -26.42
C ARG A 3 12.96 -6.70 -25.55
N LEU A 4 12.94 -7.79 -24.78
CA LEU A 4 14.13 -8.26 -24.05
C LEU A 4 15.19 -8.69 -25.06
N SER A 5 16.45 -8.34 -24.84
CA SER A 5 17.52 -8.74 -25.77
C SER A 5 17.80 -10.25 -25.68
N PRO A 6 18.09 -10.94 -26.81
CA PRO A 6 18.52 -12.34 -26.77
C PRO A 6 19.81 -12.57 -25.98
N ALA A 7 20.63 -11.54 -25.77
CA ALA A 7 21.79 -11.59 -24.89
C ALA A 7 21.37 -11.67 -23.41
N LEU A 8 20.46 -10.82 -22.95
CA LEU A 8 19.95 -10.80 -21.58
C LEU A 8 19.24 -12.12 -21.21
N ILE A 9 18.44 -12.67 -22.13
CA ILE A 9 17.76 -13.97 -21.94
C ILE A 9 18.77 -15.11 -21.80
N ARG A 10 19.82 -15.14 -22.64
CA ARG A 10 20.90 -16.15 -22.53
C ARG A 10 21.69 -15.98 -21.23
N GLN A 11 22.04 -14.76 -20.84
CA GLN A 11 22.73 -14.48 -19.58
C GLN A 11 21.93 -14.96 -18.36
N ALA A 12 20.61 -14.71 -18.33
CA ALA A 12 19.71 -15.24 -17.31
C ALA A 12 19.71 -16.77 -17.28
N ALA A 13 19.55 -17.41 -18.44
CA ALA A 13 19.49 -18.87 -18.54
C ALA A 13 20.78 -19.55 -18.06
N CYS A 14 21.95 -18.98 -18.34
CA CYS A 14 23.25 -19.46 -17.85
C CYS A 14 23.39 -19.38 -16.32
N GLN A 15 22.66 -18.48 -15.65
CA GLN A 15 22.70 -18.33 -14.19
C GLN A 15 21.64 -19.17 -13.49
N ASN A 16 20.42 -19.21 -14.03
CA ASN A 16 19.37 -20.09 -13.54
C ASN A 16 18.25 -20.27 -14.57
N THR A 17 17.76 -21.51 -14.72
CA THR A 17 16.67 -21.84 -15.64
C THR A 17 15.34 -21.13 -15.33
N LEU A 18 15.15 -20.61 -14.11
CA LEU A 18 13.95 -19.88 -13.70
C LEU A 18 14.03 -18.36 -13.99
N LEU A 19 15.22 -17.78 -14.15
CA LEU A 19 15.39 -16.33 -14.37
C LEU A 19 14.75 -15.82 -15.68
N PRO A 20 14.84 -16.55 -16.83
CA PRO A 20 14.15 -16.14 -18.06
C PRO A 20 12.63 -15.96 -17.94
N LEU A 21 11.99 -16.68 -17.01
CA LEU A 21 10.55 -16.56 -16.75
C LEU A 21 10.22 -15.25 -16.02
N LEU A 22 11.08 -14.84 -15.09
CA LEU A 22 10.91 -13.62 -14.28
C LEU A 22 11.27 -12.34 -15.06
N LEU A 23 12.26 -12.40 -15.97
CA LEU A 23 12.59 -11.28 -16.87
C LEU A 23 11.38 -10.74 -17.65
N ARG A 24 10.36 -11.57 -17.91
CA ARG A 24 9.10 -11.17 -18.57
C ARG A 24 8.36 -10.05 -17.83
N VAL A 25 8.56 -9.94 -16.52
CA VAL A 25 7.94 -8.93 -15.65
C VAL A 25 8.98 -7.96 -15.10
N CYS A 26 10.10 -8.45 -14.56
CA CYS A 26 11.16 -7.64 -13.98
C CYS A 26 11.86 -6.72 -15.01
N ARG A 27 11.93 -7.12 -16.28
CA ARG A 27 12.66 -6.45 -17.39
C ARG A 27 14.19 -6.47 -17.28
N ASP A 28 14.75 -6.37 -16.08
CA ASP A 28 16.19 -6.46 -15.82
C ASP A 28 16.57 -7.72 -15.03
N LEU A 29 17.88 -8.03 -15.02
CA LEU A 29 18.43 -9.22 -14.38
C LEU A 29 18.67 -9.07 -12.85
N PRO A 30 19.17 -7.93 -12.31
CA PRO A 30 19.16 -7.66 -10.86
C PRO A 30 17.81 -7.93 -10.17
N SER A 31 16.73 -7.31 -10.65
CA SER A 31 15.36 -7.49 -10.15
C SER A 31 14.90 -8.94 -10.26
N ALA A 32 15.15 -9.61 -11.40
CA ALA A 32 14.79 -11.02 -11.56
C ALA A 32 15.53 -11.95 -10.59
N ARG A 33 16.80 -11.65 -10.25
CA ARG A 33 17.54 -12.37 -9.19
C ARG A 33 16.96 -12.12 -7.81
N ASN A 34 16.59 -10.86 -7.53
CA ASN A 34 16.02 -10.47 -6.24
C ASN A 34 14.66 -11.13 -5.99
N GLU A 35 13.75 -11.09 -6.98
CA GLU A 35 12.48 -11.82 -6.90
C GLU A 35 12.70 -13.34 -6.76
N LEU A 36 13.65 -13.92 -7.51
CA LEU A 36 13.93 -15.35 -7.40
C LEU A 36 14.46 -15.73 -6.01
N ARG A 37 15.22 -14.85 -5.33
CA ARG A 37 15.64 -15.06 -3.94
C ARG A 37 14.43 -15.13 -3.01
N TRP A 38 13.57 -14.12 -3.04
CA TRP A 38 12.37 -14.06 -2.19
C TRP A 38 11.41 -15.23 -2.43
N LEU A 39 11.21 -15.62 -3.70
CA LEU A 39 10.40 -16.79 -4.04
C LEU A 39 10.99 -18.12 -3.55
N ARG A 40 12.32 -18.22 -3.40
CA ARG A 40 13.00 -19.40 -2.81
C ARG A 40 12.86 -19.43 -1.30
N GLU A 41 13.00 -18.30 -0.63
CA GLU A 41 12.81 -18.17 0.82
C GLU A 41 11.38 -18.60 1.19
N HIS A 42 10.36 -17.96 0.62
CA HIS A 42 8.96 -18.30 0.84
C HIS A 42 8.60 -19.77 0.49
N ALA A 43 9.24 -20.36 -0.53
CA ALA A 43 9.02 -21.77 -0.88
C ALA A 43 9.61 -22.75 0.15
N ARG A 44 10.68 -22.39 0.88
CA ARG A 44 11.23 -23.19 1.99
C ARG A 44 10.30 -23.16 3.20
N ASP A 45 9.81 -21.98 3.56
CA ASP A 45 8.93 -21.78 4.70
C ASP A 45 7.60 -22.54 4.49
N SER A 46 7.01 -22.39 3.30
CA SER A 46 5.82 -23.13 2.87
C SER A 46 6.00 -24.65 2.90
N GLY A 47 7.18 -25.15 2.51
CA GLY A 47 7.51 -26.58 2.54
C GLY A 47 7.59 -27.14 3.97
N THR A 48 8.05 -26.32 4.93
CA THR A 48 8.16 -26.70 6.34
C THR A 48 6.79 -26.80 7.01
N VAL A 49 5.89 -25.83 6.76
CA VAL A 49 4.52 -25.81 7.31
C VAL A 49 3.68 -27.01 6.82
N ALA A 50 3.85 -27.43 5.57
CA ALA A 50 3.18 -28.63 5.06
C ALA A 50 3.65 -29.90 5.78
N SER A 51 4.96 -30.04 5.98
CA SER A 51 5.57 -31.19 6.66
C SER A 51 5.14 -31.37 8.12
N MET A 52 4.70 -30.30 8.80
CA MET A 52 4.18 -30.35 10.17
C MET A 52 2.70 -30.73 10.26
N ARG A 53 1.94 -30.68 9.15
CA ARG A 53 0.53 -31.08 9.11
C ARG A 53 0.34 -32.57 8.82
N ASP A 54 1.28 -33.20 8.13
CA ASP A 54 1.23 -34.64 7.82
C ASP A 54 1.62 -35.53 9.02
N THR A 55 2.22 -34.98 10.08
CA THR A 55 2.65 -35.74 11.27
C THR A 55 1.62 -35.78 12.40
N SER A 56 0.59 -34.92 12.38
CA SER A 56 -0.45 -34.87 13.42
C SER A 56 -1.65 -35.77 13.09
N HIS A 57 -1.54 -37.06 13.43
CA HIS A 57 -2.66 -37.99 13.41
C HIS A 57 -3.65 -37.70 14.56
N GLY A 58 -4.48 -36.66 14.39
CA GLY A 58 -5.66 -36.41 15.22
C GLY A 58 -6.78 -37.42 14.95
N PRO A 59 -7.65 -37.71 15.94
CA PRO A 59 -8.69 -38.73 15.80
C PRO A 59 -9.73 -38.37 14.73
N ARG A 60 -10.19 -39.39 13.98
CA ARG A 60 -11.18 -39.25 12.91
C ARG A 60 -12.54 -38.78 13.47
N VAL A 61 -12.88 -37.52 13.29
CA VAL A 61 -14.24 -37.02 13.54
C VAL A 61 -15.18 -37.50 12.43
N HIS A 62 -16.32 -38.09 12.81
CA HIS A 62 -17.30 -38.58 11.86
C HIS A 62 -17.91 -37.45 11.02
N ARG A 63 -17.84 -37.60 9.68
CA ARG A 63 -18.46 -36.67 8.73
C ARG A 63 -19.97 -36.86 8.70
N VAL A 64 -20.71 -35.98 9.39
CA VAL A 64 -22.16 -35.86 9.26
C VAL A 64 -22.51 -35.55 7.80
N LYS A 65 -23.45 -36.30 7.22
CA LYS A 65 -23.95 -36.06 5.85
C LYS A 65 -24.95 -34.90 5.85
N ALA A 66 -24.56 -33.76 5.28
CA ALA A 66 -25.51 -32.74 4.88
C ALA A 66 -26.04 -33.07 3.47
N ASN A 67 -27.38 -33.14 3.32
CA ASN A 67 -28.02 -33.37 2.04
C ASN A 67 -27.82 -32.17 1.11
N MET A 68 -27.35 -32.41 -0.11
CA MET A 68 -27.31 -31.44 -1.21
C MET A 68 -28.01 -32.03 -2.42
N LEU A 69 -28.96 -31.26 -2.97
CA LEU A 69 -29.74 -31.62 -4.16
C LEU A 69 -28.85 -31.70 -5.42
N PRO A 70 -29.17 -32.57 -6.39
CA PRO A 70 -28.35 -32.74 -7.59
C PRO A 70 -28.51 -31.56 -8.57
N PRO A 71 -27.44 -31.12 -9.25
CA PRO A 71 -27.53 -30.10 -10.29
C PRO A 71 -28.21 -30.64 -11.56
N ARG A 72 -28.94 -29.76 -12.26
CA ARG A 72 -29.66 -30.08 -13.51
C ARG A 72 -28.67 -30.37 -14.65
N ARG A 73 -29.09 -31.24 -15.57
CA ARG A 73 -28.37 -31.55 -16.82
C ARG A 73 -28.51 -30.40 -17.81
N GLU A 74 -27.40 -30.00 -18.44
CA GLU A 74 -27.40 -29.19 -19.67
C GLU A 74 -26.80 -29.99 -20.84
N HIS A 75 -27.27 -29.69 -22.06
CA HIS A 75 -27.08 -30.51 -23.24
C HIS A 75 -25.73 -30.27 -23.96
N SER A 76 -25.07 -31.35 -24.37
CA SER A 76 -23.88 -31.32 -25.23
C SER A 76 -24.22 -31.33 -26.73
N PRO A 77 -23.58 -30.49 -27.58
CA PRO A 77 -23.61 -30.63 -29.03
C PRO A 77 -22.38 -31.39 -29.59
N LYS A 78 -22.67 -32.58 -30.12
CA LYS A 78 -22.02 -33.41 -31.17
C LYS A 78 -20.70 -32.93 -31.84
N ASN A 79 -19.73 -33.84 -31.91
CA ASN A 79 -18.59 -33.84 -32.85
C ASN A 79 -19.01 -33.87 -34.33
N PRO A 80 -18.19 -33.31 -35.25
CA PRO A 80 -18.06 -33.77 -36.63
C PRO A 80 -16.76 -34.58 -36.89
N ARG A 81 -16.75 -35.28 -38.03
CA ARG A 81 -15.92 -36.45 -38.36
C ARG A 81 -14.48 -36.16 -38.82
N ILE A 82 -13.64 -37.18 -38.68
CA ILE A 82 -12.33 -37.37 -39.33
C ILE A 82 -12.50 -37.55 -40.86
N VAL A 83 -11.60 -36.96 -41.65
CA VAL A 83 -11.36 -37.31 -43.06
C VAL A 83 -9.86 -37.57 -43.26
N LYS A 84 -9.51 -38.60 -44.04
CA LYS A 84 -8.13 -39.00 -44.38
C LYS A 84 -7.75 -38.51 -45.79
N SER A 85 -6.48 -38.15 -46.01
CA SER A 85 -5.87 -38.13 -47.35
C SER A 85 -4.33 -38.20 -47.29
N SER A 86 -3.76 -39.10 -48.11
CA SER A 86 -2.44 -39.08 -48.79
C SER A 86 -1.34 -38.10 -48.29
N SER A 87 -0.16 -38.51 -47.82
CA SER A 87 0.91 -39.35 -48.42
C SER A 87 1.84 -38.64 -49.43
N THR A 88 3.06 -38.28 -48.99
CA THR A 88 4.26 -38.12 -49.84
C THR A 88 5.54 -38.40 -49.01
N LYS A 89 6.49 -39.13 -49.63
CA LYS A 89 7.92 -39.27 -49.23
C LYS A 89 8.69 -37.99 -49.64
N PRO A 90 9.94 -37.69 -49.19
CA PRO A 90 11.06 -38.64 -48.96
C PRO A 90 11.92 -38.32 -47.70
N GLU A 91 13.20 -38.70 -47.47
CA GLU A 91 14.25 -39.44 -48.24
C GLU A 91 15.21 -40.18 -47.27
N GLN A 92 16.38 -40.65 -47.72
CA GLN A 92 17.53 -40.97 -46.85
C GLN A 92 18.83 -40.30 -47.33
N THR A 93 19.49 -39.55 -46.45
CA THR A 93 20.96 -39.34 -46.30
C THR A 93 21.16 -38.81 -44.87
N GLY A 94 22.28 -38.91 -44.16
CA GLY A 94 23.63 -39.43 -44.40
C GLY A 94 24.45 -38.96 -43.18
N GLY A 95 25.09 -39.88 -42.45
CA GLY A 95 25.61 -39.57 -41.11
C GLY A 95 26.97 -38.84 -41.09
N ILE A 96 27.10 -37.81 -40.24
CA ILE A 96 28.38 -37.27 -39.79
C ILE A 96 28.29 -37.06 -38.28
N GLY A 97 29.29 -37.55 -37.53
CA GLY A 97 29.26 -37.55 -36.06
C GLY A 97 29.79 -36.26 -35.44
N GLU A 98 29.08 -35.73 -34.45
CA GLU A 98 29.55 -34.58 -33.65
C GLU A 98 30.24 -35.03 -32.34
N ARG A 99 31.42 -34.47 -32.10
CA ARG A 99 32.22 -34.68 -30.89
C ARG A 99 31.66 -33.81 -29.76
N THR A 100 31.26 -34.40 -28.64
CA THR A 100 30.81 -33.65 -27.46
C THR A 100 32.01 -33.05 -26.69
N PRO A 101 32.09 -31.72 -26.49
CA PRO A 101 33.12 -31.13 -25.65
C PRO A 101 32.71 -31.24 -24.17
N LYS A 102 33.53 -31.90 -23.36
CA LYS A 102 33.36 -31.98 -21.90
C LYS A 102 33.82 -30.67 -21.23
N PHE A 103 32.89 -29.85 -20.75
CA PHE A 103 33.22 -28.71 -19.88
C PHE A 103 33.19 -29.08 -18.40
N HIS A 104 34.32 -28.87 -17.71
CA HIS A 104 34.43 -28.97 -16.26
C HIS A 104 34.01 -27.64 -15.61
N LEU A 105 32.91 -27.65 -14.85
CA LEU A 105 32.55 -26.54 -13.96
C LEU A 105 32.92 -26.90 -12.51
N LYS A 106 34.06 -26.39 -12.05
CA LYS A 106 34.40 -26.33 -10.61
C LYS A 106 33.91 -24.99 -10.05
N GLY A 107 33.35 -25.03 -8.85
CA GLY A 107 33.18 -23.84 -7.99
C GLY A 107 31.76 -23.31 -7.86
N LEU A 108 31.00 -23.86 -6.90
CA LEU A 108 29.94 -23.14 -6.20
C LEU A 108 29.59 -23.87 -4.90
N ASN A 109 30.26 -23.49 -3.80
CA ASN A 109 29.94 -23.97 -2.46
C ASN A 109 28.59 -23.38 -2.03
N THR A 110 27.52 -24.17 -2.15
CA THR A 110 26.32 -23.99 -1.33
C THR A 110 26.13 -25.28 -0.53
N CYS A 111 26.03 -25.15 0.80
CA CYS A 111 26.13 -26.28 1.72
C CYS A 111 24.85 -27.14 1.73
N HIS A 112 24.74 -28.06 0.78
CA HIS A 112 23.88 -29.23 0.85
C HIS A 112 24.65 -30.44 0.32
N THR A 113 24.92 -31.43 1.18
CA THR A 113 25.84 -32.54 0.89
C THR A 113 25.31 -33.44 -0.23
N LEU A 114 25.89 -33.32 -1.43
CA LEU A 114 25.66 -34.25 -2.53
C LEU A 114 26.22 -35.63 -2.17
N GLN A 115 25.37 -36.66 -2.23
CA GLN A 115 25.82 -38.05 -2.24
C GLN A 115 25.39 -38.77 -3.52
N VAL A 116 26.32 -39.52 -4.10
CA VAL A 116 26.09 -40.39 -5.25
C VAL A 116 25.82 -41.80 -4.73
N ASN A 117 24.72 -42.41 -5.19
CA ASN A 117 24.44 -43.81 -4.90
C ASN A 117 25.46 -44.69 -5.64
N LYS A 118 26.38 -45.31 -4.89
CA LYS A 118 27.51 -46.09 -5.42
C LYS A 118 27.12 -47.29 -6.28
N ALA A 119 25.89 -47.80 -6.17
CA ALA A 119 25.41 -48.96 -6.94
C ALA A 119 24.74 -48.58 -8.28
N THR A 120 24.31 -47.33 -8.45
CA THR A 120 23.51 -46.89 -9.61
C THR A 120 24.04 -45.65 -10.32
N GLY A 121 25.08 -45.01 -9.79
CA GLY A 121 25.65 -43.76 -10.31
C GLY A 121 24.73 -42.54 -10.22
N ARG A 122 23.52 -42.68 -9.67
CA ARG A 122 22.54 -41.60 -9.56
C ARG A 122 22.84 -40.71 -8.34
N ILE A 123 22.71 -39.40 -8.54
CA ILE A 123 22.75 -38.41 -7.46
C ILE A 123 21.45 -38.54 -6.64
N VAL A 124 21.57 -38.64 -5.32
CA VAL A 124 20.41 -38.74 -4.41
C VAL A 124 20.39 -37.54 -3.48
N TYR A 125 19.29 -36.78 -3.53
CA TYR A 125 18.97 -35.73 -2.56
C TYR A 125 18.14 -36.33 -1.42
N LYS A 126 18.48 -36.02 -0.16
CA LYS A 126 17.64 -36.35 1.02
C LYS A 126 16.83 -35.12 1.45
N GLY A 127 15.57 -35.31 1.84
CA GLY A 127 14.71 -34.28 2.43
C GLY A 127 13.63 -33.68 1.49
N ASN A 128 12.94 -32.64 1.97
CA ASN A 128 11.73 -32.00 1.40
C ASN A 128 11.87 -31.33 0.00
N ASP A 129 12.90 -31.68 -0.77
CA ASP A 129 13.32 -31.00 -2.00
C ASP A 129 12.27 -31.06 -3.13
N VAL A 130 11.52 -32.17 -3.26
CA VAL A 130 10.45 -32.28 -4.27
C VAL A 130 9.32 -31.27 -4.03
N GLN A 131 8.91 -31.09 -2.77
CA GLN A 131 7.83 -30.15 -2.42
C GLN A 131 8.30 -28.70 -2.56
N TYR A 132 9.50 -28.39 -2.08
CA TYR A 132 10.14 -27.09 -2.28
C TYR A 132 10.24 -26.71 -3.77
N ARG A 133 10.75 -27.60 -4.63
CA ARG A 133 10.85 -27.37 -6.08
C ARG A 133 9.48 -27.15 -6.73
N ARG A 134 8.45 -27.89 -6.31
CA ARG A 134 7.07 -27.71 -6.79
C ARG A 134 6.49 -26.34 -6.41
N VAL A 135 6.62 -25.93 -5.15
CA VAL A 135 6.15 -24.61 -4.67
C VAL A 135 6.89 -23.48 -5.37
N LEU A 136 8.23 -23.56 -5.47
CA LEU A 136 9.04 -22.57 -6.17
C LEU A 136 8.65 -22.44 -7.64
N ALA A 137 8.51 -23.56 -8.36
CA ALA A 137 8.12 -23.56 -9.77
C ALA A 137 6.71 -22.96 -9.97
N ALA A 138 5.74 -23.33 -9.12
CA ALA A 138 4.39 -22.77 -9.16
C ALA A 138 4.37 -21.26 -8.88
N ASN A 139 5.20 -20.78 -7.97
CA ASN A 139 5.30 -19.37 -7.63
C ASN A 139 6.03 -18.54 -8.70
N VAL A 140 7.11 -19.07 -9.31
CA VAL A 140 7.75 -18.45 -10.48
C VAL A 140 6.78 -18.41 -11.68
N ASP A 141 6.00 -19.46 -11.91
CA ASP A 141 4.99 -19.46 -12.96
C ASP A 141 3.90 -18.39 -12.72
N LYS A 142 3.31 -18.32 -11.51
CA LYS A 142 2.40 -17.22 -11.11
C LYS A 142 3.03 -15.85 -11.41
N ARG A 143 4.28 -15.64 -10.99
CA ARG A 143 4.97 -14.37 -11.17
C ARG A 143 5.20 -14.04 -12.65
N SER A 144 5.61 -15.02 -13.45
CA SER A 144 5.81 -14.86 -14.91
C SER A 144 4.53 -14.49 -15.67
N ARG A 145 3.35 -14.85 -15.11
CA ARG A 145 2.02 -14.47 -15.62
C ARG A 145 1.57 -13.07 -15.19
N GLY A 146 2.43 -12.35 -14.46
CA GLY A 146 2.24 -10.99 -13.98
C GLY A 146 1.55 -10.87 -12.62
N VAL A 147 1.36 -11.96 -11.87
CA VAL A 147 0.80 -11.86 -10.50
C VAL A 147 1.76 -11.00 -9.65
N PRO A 148 1.28 -10.01 -8.87
CA PRO A 148 2.11 -9.24 -7.95
C PRO A 148 2.88 -10.15 -6.99
N LEU A 149 4.15 -9.84 -6.74
CA LEU A 149 4.99 -10.65 -5.87
C LEU A 149 4.40 -10.74 -4.46
N GLN A 150 3.89 -9.63 -3.95
CA GLN A 150 3.28 -9.50 -2.62
C GLN A 150 2.11 -10.45 -2.42
N TYR A 151 1.27 -10.66 -3.45
CA TYR A 151 0.20 -11.66 -3.41
C TYR A 151 0.68 -13.12 -3.52
N ILE A 152 1.92 -13.34 -3.98
CA ILE A 152 2.55 -14.67 -4.00
C ILE A 152 3.20 -14.97 -2.65
N LEU A 153 3.87 -13.97 -2.06
CA LEU A 153 4.48 -14.06 -0.73
C LEU A 153 3.45 -14.06 0.41
N GLY A 154 2.31 -13.36 0.20
CA GLY A 154 1.24 -13.19 1.17
C GLY A 154 1.40 -11.98 2.10
N HIS A 155 2.46 -11.18 1.93
CA HIS A 155 2.77 -10.02 2.76
C HIS A 155 3.77 -9.08 2.06
N GLN A 156 3.99 -7.89 2.64
CA GLN A 156 5.13 -7.01 2.36
C GLN A 156 5.45 -6.10 3.56
N PRO A 157 6.67 -5.54 3.67
CA PRO A 157 6.98 -4.51 4.66
C PRO A 157 6.22 -3.21 4.40
N PHE A 158 5.89 -2.48 5.47
CA PHE A 158 5.41 -1.09 5.42
C PHE A 158 5.90 -0.36 6.68
N GLY A 159 6.93 0.48 6.55
CA GLY A 159 7.65 1.06 7.68
C GLY A 159 8.33 -0.02 8.53
N ASN A 160 7.99 -0.10 9.83
CA ASN A 160 8.42 -1.19 10.72
C ASN A 160 7.51 -2.42 10.69
N LEU A 161 6.36 -2.35 10.01
CA LEU A 161 5.31 -3.36 10.04
C LEU A 161 5.47 -4.41 8.93
N ASP A 162 4.83 -5.55 9.13
CA ASP A 162 4.65 -6.60 8.13
C ASP A 162 3.17 -6.69 7.75
N ILE A 163 2.81 -6.20 6.57
CA ILE A 163 1.42 -6.09 6.11
C ILE A 163 1.06 -7.28 5.22
N LEU A 164 0.18 -8.14 5.70
CA LEU A 164 -0.46 -9.22 4.96
C LEU A 164 -1.13 -8.67 3.69
N CYS A 165 -0.92 -9.37 2.58
CA CYS A 165 -1.36 -8.99 1.25
C CYS A 165 -2.07 -10.15 0.56
N HIS A 166 -3.31 -9.95 0.12
CA HIS A 166 -4.00 -10.90 -0.76
C HIS A 166 -4.81 -10.22 -1.85
N LYS A 167 -5.11 -10.99 -2.90
CA LYS A 167 -5.98 -10.55 -4.00
C LYS A 167 -7.31 -10.05 -3.44
N GLY A 168 -7.74 -8.87 -3.88
CA GLY A 168 -8.99 -8.22 -3.43
C GLY A 168 -8.77 -6.93 -2.65
N VAL A 169 -7.58 -6.73 -2.08
CA VAL A 169 -7.18 -5.50 -1.38
C VAL A 169 -5.96 -4.88 -2.06
N LEU A 170 -5.88 -3.55 -2.11
CA LEU A 170 -4.76 -2.81 -2.71
C LEU A 170 -3.45 -3.16 -1.99
N ILE A 171 -2.36 -3.32 -2.75
CA ILE A 171 -1.03 -3.50 -2.19
C ILE A 171 -0.52 -2.12 -1.70
N PRO A 172 -0.14 -1.95 -0.41
CA PRO A 172 0.44 -0.69 0.09
C PRO A 172 1.60 -0.17 -0.78
N ARG A 173 1.78 1.15 -0.84
CA ARG A 173 2.78 1.78 -1.72
C ARG A 173 3.90 2.45 -0.91
N PRO A 174 5.16 2.45 -1.39
CA PRO A 174 6.26 3.18 -0.73
C PRO A 174 5.98 4.69 -0.57
N GLU A 175 5.26 5.29 -1.50
CA GLU A 175 4.81 6.69 -1.45
C GLU A 175 3.87 6.90 -0.25
N THR A 176 2.94 5.97 -0.03
CA THR A 176 2.03 5.94 1.13
C THR A 176 2.80 5.75 2.44
N GLU A 177 3.82 4.87 2.49
CA GLU A 177 4.71 4.70 3.65
C GLU A 177 5.37 6.04 4.02
N THR A 178 5.94 6.70 3.01
CA THR A 178 6.74 7.91 3.17
C THR A 178 5.96 9.07 3.78
N TYR A 179 4.76 9.38 3.28
CA TYR A 179 3.98 10.47 3.88
C TYR A 179 3.33 10.06 5.21
N THR A 180 3.06 8.78 5.44
CA THR A 180 2.50 8.31 6.72
C THR A 180 3.53 8.51 7.84
N GLU A 181 4.82 8.23 7.58
CA GLU A 181 5.89 8.57 8.52
C GLU A 181 5.98 10.08 8.78
N LEU A 182 5.80 10.93 7.76
CA LEU A 182 5.79 12.39 7.92
C LEU A 182 4.64 12.85 8.81
N VAL A 183 3.42 12.35 8.56
CA VAL A 183 2.25 12.69 9.39
C VAL A 183 2.50 12.32 10.85
N ALA A 184 3.03 11.12 11.13
CA ALA A 184 3.35 10.73 12.50
C ALA A 184 4.38 11.68 13.16
N LYS A 185 5.47 12.04 12.45
CA LYS A 185 6.48 13.00 12.94
C LYS A 185 5.88 14.38 13.22
N LEU A 186 5.06 14.90 12.31
CA LEU A 186 4.38 16.19 12.48
C LEU A 186 3.39 16.19 13.66
N LEU A 187 2.67 15.08 13.88
CA LEU A 187 1.77 14.92 15.04
C LEU A 187 2.56 14.81 16.35
N ILE A 188 3.69 14.11 16.37
CA ILE A 188 4.59 14.12 17.53
C ILE A 188 5.02 15.57 17.84
N SER A 189 5.51 16.32 16.86
CA SER A 189 5.93 17.72 17.06
C SER A 189 4.79 18.67 17.46
N ALA A 190 3.55 18.40 17.04
CA ALA A 190 2.38 19.24 17.34
C ALA A 190 1.70 18.92 18.67
N PHE A 191 1.83 17.70 19.17
CA PHE A 191 1.14 17.22 20.38
C PHE A 191 2.08 16.89 21.56
N SER A 192 3.41 16.90 21.35
CA SER A 192 4.38 16.84 22.45
C SER A 192 4.23 18.02 23.41
N PRO A 193 4.44 17.84 24.72
CA PRO A 193 4.51 18.95 25.65
C PRO A 193 5.65 19.90 25.28
N HIS A 194 5.36 21.17 24.99
CA HIS A 194 6.38 22.20 24.85
C HIS A 194 6.86 22.65 26.23
N ASP A 195 8.17 22.63 26.43
CA ASP A 195 8.82 23.10 27.64
C ASP A 195 8.65 24.64 27.74
N GLY A 196 7.76 25.11 28.64
CA GLY A 196 7.52 26.54 28.87
C GLY A 196 6.06 27.03 28.86
N GLY A 197 5.03 26.18 28.70
CA GLY A 197 3.63 26.62 28.53
C GLY A 197 2.61 26.07 29.54
N ILE A 198 2.47 26.73 30.69
CA ILE A 198 1.37 26.65 31.69
C ILE A 198 0.94 25.24 32.15
N GLU A 199 1.01 24.99 33.47
CA GLU A 199 0.33 23.86 34.12
C GLU A 199 -1.18 23.87 33.88
N HIS A 200 -1.64 23.21 32.81
CA HIS A 200 -3.05 22.90 32.65
C HIS A 200 -3.44 21.80 33.64
N LYS A 201 -4.02 22.23 34.77
CA LYS A 201 -4.51 21.38 35.89
C LYS A 201 -5.66 20.41 35.54
N SER A 202 -5.85 20.08 34.26
CA SER A 202 -6.76 19.02 33.81
C SER A 202 -6.07 17.66 33.96
N LYS A 203 -6.55 16.83 34.89
CA LYS A 203 -6.11 15.43 35.07
C LYS A 203 -6.50 14.48 33.91
N GLU A 204 -7.24 14.96 32.91
CA GLU A 204 -7.59 14.16 31.73
C GLU A 204 -6.38 14.01 30.82
N ARG A 205 -6.03 12.77 30.46
CA ARG A 205 -5.07 12.50 29.39
C ARG A 205 -5.63 13.12 28.10
N LYS A 206 -4.78 13.80 27.33
CA LYS A 206 -5.18 14.21 25.97
C LYS A 206 -5.43 12.93 25.16
N LYS A 207 -6.54 12.90 24.42
CA LYS A 207 -6.90 11.83 23.49
C LYS A 207 -6.69 12.34 22.07
N LEU A 208 -5.92 11.65 21.24
CA LEU A 208 -5.69 12.00 19.84
C LEU A 208 -6.53 11.11 18.93
N LYS A 209 -7.42 11.71 18.15
CA LYS A 209 -8.40 10.99 17.32
C LYS A 209 -8.05 11.07 15.83
N ILE A 210 -7.80 9.93 15.19
CA ILE A 210 -7.36 9.80 13.80
C ILE A 210 -8.33 8.94 12.98
N LEU A 211 -8.79 9.46 11.85
CA LEU A 211 -9.70 8.77 10.93
C LEU A 211 -8.99 8.44 9.62
N ASP A 212 -8.85 7.15 9.29
CA ASP A 212 -8.24 6.65 8.05
C ASP A 212 -9.35 6.22 7.07
N LEU A 213 -9.65 7.07 6.09
CA LEU A 213 -10.72 6.85 5.10
C LEU A 213 -10.16 6.14 3.85
N CYS A 214 -10.84 5.09 3.40
CA CYS A 214 -10.34 4.14 2.39
C CYS A 214 -9.12 3.35 2.90
N THR A 215 -9.19 2.87 4.16
CA THR A 215 -8.06 2.26 4.90
C THR A 215 -7.43 1.03 4.22
N GLY A 216 -8.15 0.35 3.31
CA GLY A 216 -7.60 -0.76 2.53
C GLY A 216 -7.11 -1.92 3.41
N SER A 217 -5.79 -2.12 3.46
CA SER A 217 -5.16 -3.15 4.31
C SER A 217 -4.94 -2.71 5.76
N GLY A 218 -5.34 -1.50 6.14
CA GLY A 218 -5.06 -0.89 7.44
C GLY A 218 -3.67 -0.24 7.56
N CYS A 219 -2.85 -0.26 6.51
CA CYS A 219 -1.42 0.07 6.63
C CYS A 219 -1.14 1.50 7.14
N ILE A 220 -1.96 2.50 6.78
CA ILE A 220 -1.83 3.87 7.27
C ILE A 220 -2.14 3.91 8.78
N ALA A 221 -3.34 3.49 9.18
CA ALA A 221 -3.76 3.43 10.59
C ALA A 221 -2.76 2.69 11.49
N LEU A 222 -2.25 1.54 11.04
CA LEU A 222 -1.28 0.75 11.81
C LEU A 222 0.09 1.42 11.90
N LEU A 223 0.61 2.02 10.82
CA LEU A 223 1.93 2.68 10.84
C LEU A 223 1.90 4.01 11.62
N LEU A 224 0.78 4.74 11.59
CA LEU A 224 0.60 5.88 12.49
C LEU A 224 0.67 5.42 13.94
N HIS A 225 -0.02 4.34 14.31
CA HIS A 225 0.07 3.80 15.67
C HIS A 225 1.49 3.40 16.06
N SER A 226 2.20 2.62 15.22
CA SER A 226 3.53 2.11 15.55
C SER A 226 4.63 3.17 15.66
N ILE A 227 4.39 4.39 15.15
CA ILE A 227 5.30 5.53 15.30
C ILE A 227 4.86 6.44 16.46
N LEU A 228 3.55 6.73 16.57
CA LEU A 228 3.02 7.58 17.65
C LEU A 228 3.14 6.91 19.02
N LYS A 229 2.98 5.59 19.09
CA LYS A 229 3.08 4.77 20.29
C LYS A 229 3.89 3.50 19.99
N PRO A 230 5.24 3.60 20.00
CA PRO A 230 6.12 2.53 19.58
C PRO A 230 5.93 1.21 20.34
N PRO A 231 6.25 0.04 19.73
CA PRO A 231 6.22 -1.23 20.43
C PRO A 231 7.14 -1.23 21.66
N GLU A 232 6.81 -1.99 22.70
CA GLU A 232 7.51 -2.03 23.98
C GLU A 232 8.98 -2.50 23.87
N SER A 233 9.35 -3.12 22.74
CA SER A 233 10.73 -3.50 22.40
C SER A 233 11.56 -2.37 21.76
N GLN A 234 10.92 -1.26 21.39
CA GLN A 234 11.48 -0.10 20.69
C GLN A 234 11.11 1.23 21.38
N SER A 235 10.40 1.19 22.50
CA SER A 235 10.11 2.35 23.34
C SER A 235 11.37 2.81 24.06
N ASP A 236 12.08 3.76 23.46
CA ASP A 236 13.17 4.50 24.09
C ASP A 236 12.57 5.70 24.87
N PRO A 237 12.74 5.79 26.21
CA PRO A 237 12.24 6.92 27.00
C PRO A 237 12.81 8.29 26.59
N SER A 238 13.94 8.32 25.86
CA SER A 238 14.51 9.54 25.28
C SER A 238 13.80 9.96 23.98
N SER A 239 13.18 9.01 23.28
CA SER A 239 12.56 9.27 21.98
C SER A 239 11.22 9.97 22.13
N LEU A 240 11.01 11.05 21.37
CA LEU A 240 9.72 11.73 21.32
C LEU A 240 8.65 10.78 20.76
N SER A 241 7.71 10.40 21.60
CA SER A 241 6.51 9.63 21.25
C SER A 241 5.30 10.20 21.97
N LEU A 242 4.11 9.84 21.52
CA LEU A 242 2.84 10.19 22.17
C LEU A 242 2.36 9.04 23.07
N SER A 243 3.27 8.28 23.68
CA SER A 243 2.93 7.10 24.52
C SER A 243 2.06 7.44 25.74
N ASP A 244 2.14 8.68 26.23
CA ASP A 244 1.30 9.20 27.33
C ASP A 244 -0.07 9.75 26.89
N VAL A 245 -0.30 9.85 25.57
CA VAL A 245 -1.56 10.30 24.94
C VAL A 245 -2.41 9.07 24.63
N ASP A 246 -3.71 9.13 24.95
CA ASP A 246 -4.63 8.05 24.59
C ASP A 246 -4.92 8.11 23.07
N LEU A 247 -4.71 7.01 22.34
CA LEU A 247 -4.97 6.99 20.90
C LEU A 247 -6.35 6.39 20.56
N GLU A 248 -6.99 6.97 19.54
CA GLU A 248 -8.18 6.40 18.91
C GLU A 248 -8.03 6.52 17.39
N ILE A 249 -7.80 5.39 16.72
CA ILE A 249 -7.64 5.31 15.27
C ILE A 249 -8.78 4.47 14.68
N LEU A 250 -9.55 5.06 13.77
CA LEU A 250 -10.65 4.39 13.07
C LEU A 250 -10.34 4.31 11.57
N GLY A 251 -10.17 3.11 11.04
CA GLY A 251 -10.09 2.87 9.61
C GLY A 251 -11.45 2.50 9.02
N VAL A 252 -11.83 3.15 7.92
CA VAL A 252 -13.12 2.95 7.22
C VAL A 252 -12.89 2.56 5.76
N ASP A 253 -13.59 1.53 5.28
CA ASP A 253 -13.53 1.08 3.88
C ASP A 253 -14.88 0.54 3.37
N ALA A 254 -15.15 0.74 2.08
CA ALA A 254 -16.35 0.27 1.39
C ALA A 254 -16.27 -1.22 0.96
N SER A 255 -15.17 -1.91 1.27
CA SER A 255 -14.93 -3.32 0.99
C SER A 255 -14.82 -4.13 2.28
N ARG A 256 -15.63 -5.18 2.41
CA ARG A 256 -15.54 -6.09 3.56
C ARG A 256 -14.21 -6.86 3.59
N ASP A 257 -13.65 -7.17 2.42
CA ASP A 257 -12.34 -7.84 2.32
C ASP A 257 -11.21 -6.94 2.86
N CYS A 258 -11.30 -5.62 2.64
CA CYS A 258 -10.37 -4.64 3.23
C CYS A 258 -10.48 -4.65 4.75
N ILE A 259 -11.70 -4.54 5.30
CA ILE A 259 -11.92 -4.52 6.76
C ILE A 259 -11.44 -5.81 7.44
N LEU A 260 -11.67 -6.98 6.82
CA LEU A 260 -11.18 -8.25 7.34
C LEU A 260 -9.63 -8.30 7.31
N LEU A 261 -9.00 -7.90 6.19
CA LEU A 261 -7.54 -7.88 6.09
C LEU A 261 -6.89 -6.88 7.06
N ALA A 262 -7.50 -5.70 7.26
CA ALA A 262 -7.02 -4.71 8.22
C ALA A 262 -7.09 -5.22 9.66
N GLN A 263 -8.17 -5.91 10.04
CA GLN A 263 -8.30 -6.58 11.34
C GLN A 263 -7.29 -7.72 11.52
N ASP A 264 -7.00 -8.49 10.47
CA ASP A 264 -5.99 -9.54 10.54
C ASP A 264 -4.56 -8.97 10.57
N ASN A 265 -4.31 -7.85 9.89
CA ASN A 265 -3.05 -7.10 9.98
C ASN A 265 -2.77 -6.54 11.37
N LEU A 266 -3.80 -6.03 12.05
CA LEU A 266 -3.72 -5.61 13.46
C LEU A 266 -3.26 -6.77 14.36
N LYS A 267 -3.99 -7.90 14.32
CA LYS A 267 -3.67 -9.10 15.10
C LYS A 267 -2.28 -9.64 14.78
N HIS A 268 -1.93 -9.69 13.51
CA HIS A 268 -0.63 -10.18 13.01
C HIS A 268 0.52 -9.32 13.54
N ASN A 269 0.45 -7.99 13.42
CA ASN A 269 1.53 -7.11 13.87
C ASN A 269 1.64 -7.03 15.41
N ILE A 270 0.53 -7.13 16.15
CA ILE A 270 0.56 -7.36 17.60
C ILE A 270 1.25 -8.69 17.93
N SER A 271 0.88 -9.79 17.26
CA SER A 271 1.49 -11.12 17.51
C SER A 271 3.00 -11.15 17.22
N LYS A 272 3.47 -10.31 16.28
CA LYS A 272 4.89 -10.12 15.95
C LYS A 272 5.61 -9.09 16.84
N ARG A 273 4.91 -8.44 17.78
CA ARG A 273 5.42 -7.33 18.62
C ARG A 273 5.94 -6.14 17.81
N LEU A 274 5.31 -5.87 16.66
CA LEU A 274 5.56 -4.73 15.77
C LEU A 274 4.59 -3.56 16.02
N LEU A 275 3.59 -3.77 16.90
CA LEU A 275 2.70 -2.76 17.47
C LEU A 275 2.74 -2.89 19.00
N HIS A 276 2.53 -1.77 19.70
CA HIS A 276 2.29 -1.75 21.14
C HIS A 276 0.99 -2.51 21.48
N SER A 277 0.95 -3.19 22.62
CA SER A 277 -0.17 -4.05 23.06
C SER A 277 -1.54 -3.35 23.06
N ASP A 278 -1.60 -2.07 23.48
CA ASP A 278 -2.80 -1.23 23.44
C ASP A 278 -3.45 -1.07 22.04
N ALA A 279 -2.72 -1.34 20.94
CA ALA A 279 -3.25 -1.26 19.57
C ALA A 279 -4.57 -2.04 19.38
N ALA A 280 -4.75 -3.14 20.12
CA ALA A 280 -5.96 -3.96 20.09
C ALA A 280 -7.23 -3.20 20.55
N GLN A 281 -7.07 -2.17 21.37
CA GLN A 281 -8.16 -1.29 21.82
C GLN A 281 -8.15 0.03 21.04
N GLU A 282 -6.97 0.59 20.80
CA GLU A 282 -6.75 1.91 20.19
C GLU A 282 -7.07 1.97 18.70
N ILE A 283 -6.97 0.85 17.97
CA ILE A 283 -7.24 0.77 16.54
C ILE A 283 -8.50 -0.05 16.28
N SER A 284 -9.41 0.49 15.47
CA SER A 284 -10.60 -0.24 15.02
C SER A 284 -10.86 -0.04 13.53
N PHE A 285 -11.49 -1.05 12.91
CA PHE A 285 -11.85 -1.03 11.49
C PHE A 285 -13.35 -1.25 11.32
N ARG A 286 -13.99 -0.46 10.44
CA ARG A 286 -15.44 -0.48 10.19
C ARG A 286 -15.77 -0.37 8.71
N TYR A 287 -16.81 -1.09 8.27
CA TYR A 287 -17.33 -0.98 6.91
C TYR A 287 -18.11 0.33 6.74
N GLY A 288 -17.80 1.10 5.70
CA GLY A 288 -18.55 2.31 5.32
C GLY A 288 -18.07 2.91 4.00
N ASP A 289 -19.00 3.44 3.20
CA ASP A 289 -18.68 4.09 1.92
C ASP A 289 -18.62 5.61 2.08
N VAL A 290 -17.43 6.18 1.84
CA VAL A 290 -17.13 7.63 1.94
C VAL A 290 -18.05 8.47 1.06
N LEU A 291 -18.41 7.98 -0.13
CA LEU A 291 -19.28 8.70 -1.06
C LEU A 291 -20.74 8.64 -0.63
N GLU A 292 -21.18 7.54 -0.02
CA GLU A 292 -22.52 7.43 0.58
C GLU A 292 -22.65 8.30 1.83
N LEU A 293 -21.66 8.26 2.73
CA LEU A 293 -21.62 9.12 3.92
C LEU A 293 -21.66 10.61 3.55
N ALA A 294 -20.89 11.03 2.55
CA ALA A 294 -20.90 12.41 2.06
C ALA A 294 -22.23 12.81 1.39
N LYS A 295 -22.95 11.87 0.75
CA LYS A 295 -24.31 12.11 0.22
C LYS A 295 -25.33 12.24 1.35
N THR A 296 -25.36 11.29 2.29
CA THR A 296 -26.29 11.29 3.44
C THR A 296 -26.10 12.53 4.32
N THR A 297 -24.87 13.00 4.47
CA THR A 297 -24.57 14.25 5.20
C THR A 297 -24.83 15.51 4.39
N SER A 298 -25.01 15.42 3.06
CA SER A 298 -25.22 16.61 2.22
C SER A 298 -26.60 17.25 2.34
N GLN A 299 -27.61 16.51 2.81
CA GLN A 299 -28.93 17.07 3.12
C GLN A 299 -28.92 18.09 4.27
N PHE A 300 -27.87 18.11 5.09
CA PHE A 300 -27.73 19.01 6.24
C PHE A 300 -27.05 20.36 5.91
N GLY A 301 -26.68 20.60 4.64
CA GLY A 301 -26.03 21.85 4.23
C GLY A 301 -24.69 22.06 4.93
N GLU A 302 -24.62 23.14 5.71
CA GLU A 302 -23.49 23.56 6.57
C GLU A 302 -23.75 23.31 8.07
N ASN A 303 -24.75 22.50 8.44
CA ASN A 303 -24.95 22.08 9.83
C ASN A 303 -23.90 21.03 10.23
N TRP A 304 -22.70 21.50 10.55
CA TRP A 304 -21.52 20.67 10.82
C TRP A 304 -21.69 19.76 12.03
N ASP A 305 -22.40 20.19 13.08
CA ASP A 305 -22.68 19.33 14.22
C ASP A 305 -23.60 18.16 13.84
N LYS A 306 -24.62 18.39 13.00
CA LYS A 306 -25.46 17.28 12.52
C LYS A 306 -24.72 16.34 11.58
N ILE A 307 -23.79 16.86 10.78
CA ILE A 307 -22.90 16.06 9.94
C ILE A 307 -21.99 15.18 10.83
N ARG A 308 -21.40 15.75 11.89
CA ARG A 308 -20.57 15.03 12.86
C ARG A 308 -21.35 13.94 13.59
N GLU A 309 -22.51 14.26 14.14
CA GLU A 309 -23.39 13.29 14.78
C GLU A 309 -23.72 12.13 13.85
N THR A 310 -24.12 12.42 12.61
CA THR A 310 -24.51 11.40 11.61
C THR A 310 -23.32 10.52 11.23
N PHE A 311 -22.15 11.12 11.02
CA PHE A 311 -20.93 10.39 10.71
C PHE A 311 -20.52 9.49 11.87
N ASN A 312 -20.35 10.05 13.07
CA ASN A 312 -19.93 9.30 14.25
C ASN A 312 -20.94 8.18 14.57
N SER A 313 -22.25 8.44 14.49
CA SER A 313 -23.31 7.43 14.74
C SER A 313 -23.34 6.30 13.71
N SER A 314 -22.70 6.48 12.54
CA SER A 314 -22.50 5.39 11.58
C SER A 314 -21.43 4.38 12.05
N PHE A 315 -20.60 4.77 13.03
CA PHE A 315 -19.45 4.00 13.52
C PHE A 315 -19.37 3.95 15.05
N PRO A 316 -20.38 3.39 15.75
CA PRO A 316 -20.32 3.24 17.21
C PRO A 316 -19.08 2.41 17.61
N GLY A 317 -18.26 3.02 18.48
CA GLY A 317 -16.87 2.59 18.72
C GLY A 317 -16.62 1.87 20.04
N ARG A 318 -17.04 2.48 21.16
CA ARG A 318 -16.69 2.07 22.53
C ARG A 318 -17.76 2.52 23.55
N ALA A 319 -17.57 2.18 24.83
CA ALA A 319 -18.42 2.61 25.94
C ALA A 319 -18.37 4.13 26.22
N ASP A 320 -17.31 4.83 25.80
CA ASP A 320 -17.11 6.29 25.88
C ASP A 320 -17.56 7.04 24.61
N PHE A 321 -18.41 6.42 23.78
CA PHE A 321 -18.82 6.99 22.49
C PHE A 321 -19.73 8.22 22.66
N ASP A 322 -19.16 9.40 22.41
CA ASP A 322 -19.87 10.68 22.27
C ASP A 322 -19.89 11.12 20.79
N PRO A 323 -21.04 11.11 20.11
CA PRO A 323 -21.16 11.46 18.70
C PRO A 323 -20.91 12.95 18.41
N THR A 324 -20.83 13.81 19.43
CA THR A 324 -20.55 15.25 19.28
C THR A 324 -19.04 15.58 19.25
N LYS A 325 -18.18 14.64 19.65
CA LYS A 325 -16.72 14.85 19.66
C LYS A 325 -16.15 14.90 18.25
N SER A 326 -15.26 15.87 18.03
CA SER A 326 -14.51 15.99 16.79
C SER A 326 -13.49 14.86 16.60
N TRP A 327 -12.84 14.87 15.45
CA TRP A 327 -11.58 14.17 15.19
C TRP A 327 -10.46 15.20 15.06
N ASP A 328 -9.21 14.83 15.31
CA ASP A 328 -8.08 15.74 15.13
C ASP A 328 -7.51 15.63 13.71
N VAL A 329 -7.42 14.41 13.19
CA VAL A 329 -6.80 14.09 11.91
C VAL A 329 -7.74 13.25 11.05
N VAL A 330 -7.84 13.59 9.78
CA VAL A 330 -8.38 12.72 8.73
C VAL A 330 -7.29 12.46 7.70
N ILE A 331 -7.09 11.19 7.35
CA ILE A 331 -6.10 10.76 6.36
C ILE A 331 -6.77 9.83 5.35
N SER A 332 -6.34 9.84 4.10
CA SER A 332 -6.90 8.98 3.07
C SER A 332 -5.92 8.71 1.92
N ASN A 333 -5.87 7.45 1.47
CA ASN A 333 -5.45 7.10 0.11
C ASN A 333 -6.70 6.71 -0.69
N PRO A 334 -7.41 7.67 -1.31
CA PRO A 334 -8.63 7.38 -2.05
C PRO A 334 -8.35 6.82 -3.44
N PRO A 335 -9.30 6.11 -4.08
CA PRO A 335 -9.19 5.79 -5.51
C PRO A 335 -9.08 7.07 -6.35
N TYR A 336 -7.93 7.29 -7.01
CA TYR A 336 -7.63 8.52 -7.76
C TYR A 336 -7.28 8.29 -9.24
N VAL A 337 -7.23 7.05 -9.72
CA VAL A 337 -6.84 6.72 -11.10
C VAL A 337 -8.01 7.03 -12.06
N SER A 338 -7.73 7.79 -13.12
CA SER A 338 -8.74 8.09 -14.13
C SER A 338 -9.12 6.85 -14.96
N PRO A 339 -10.38 6.71 -15.43
CA PRO A 339 -10.78 5.62 -16.33
C PRO A 339 -9.92 5.48 -17.58
N LYS A 340 -9.40 6.60 -18.12
CA LYS A 340 -8.46 6.63 -19.24
C LYS A 340 -7.09 6.07 -18.87
N ASP A 341 -6.56 6.43 -17.70
CA ASP A 341 -5.24 5.94 -17.27
C ASP A 341 -5.28 4.45 -16.90
N TYR A 342 -6.42 3.97 -16.40
CA TYR A 342 -6.71 2.56 -16.19
C TYR A 342 -7.04 1.77 -17.49
N ALA A 343 -7.23 2.43 -18.64
CA ALA A 343 -7.51 1.71 -19.88
C ALA A 343 -6.28 0.92 -20.38
N PRO A 344 -6.45 -0.13 -21.20
CA PRO A 344 -5.33 -0.72 -21.94
C PRO A 344 -4.61 0.36 -22.78
N GLY A 345 -3.32 0.58 -22.51
CA GLY A 345 -2.53 1.64 -23.14
C GLY A 345 -2.50 2.98 -22.37
N GLY A 346 -3.21 3.09 -21.24
CA GLY A 346 -3.06 4.18 -20.28
C GLY A 346 -1.85 4.02 -19.36
N LYS A 347 -1.70 4.92 -18.38
CA LYS A 347 -0.58 4.94 -17.42
C LYS A 347 -0.52 3.71 -16.50
N THR A 348 -1.66 3.07 -16.16
CA THR A 348 -1.68 1.99 -15.16
C THR A 348 -1.12 0.67 -15.71
N GLU A 349 -0.17 0.08 -14.98
CA GLU A 349 0.49 -1.15 -15.37
C GLU A 349 -0.47 -2.32 -15.63
N SER A 350 -0.09 -3.21 -16.56
CA SER A 350 -0.89 -4.41 -16.86
C SER A 350 -0.96 -5.42 -15.71
N SER A 351 -0.03 -5.39 -14.76
CA SER A 351 -0.07 -6.20 -13.53
C SER A 351 -1.20 -5.70 -12.62
N VAL A 352 -1.08 -4.42 -12.21
CA VAL A 352 -2.04 -3.70 -11.37
C VAL A 352 -3.47 -3.87 -11.91
N ARG A 353 -3.71 -3.54 -13.19
CA ARG A 353 -5.04 -3.65 -13.84
C ARG A 353 -5.64 -5.05 -13.89
N LYS A 354 -4.83 -6.11 -13.77
CA LYS A 354 -5.26 -7.51 -13.92
C LYS A 354 -5.48 -8.21 -12.57
N TYR A 355 -4.77 -7.78 -11.53
CA TYR A 355 -4.71 -8.50 -10.26
C TYR A 355 -5.19 -7.69 -9.05
N GLU A 356 -5.02 -6.37 -9.05
CA GLU A 356 -5.43 -5.51 -7.95
C GLU A 356 -6.89 -5.03 -8.13
N PRO A 357 -7.62 -4.75 -7.04
CA PRO A 357 -9.03 -4.39 -7.10
C PRO A 357 -9.24 -3.05 -7.81
N LYS A 358 -9.95 -3.06 -8.95
CA LYS A 358 -10.30 -1.82 -9.68
C LYS A 358 -10.97 -0.78 -8.80
N SER A 359 -11.78 -1.17 -7.82
CA SER A 359 -12.47 -0.25 -6.90
C SER A 359 -11.57 0.51 -5.94
N ALA A 360 -10.34 0.03 -5.69
CA ALA A 360 -9.35 0.78 -4.91
C ALA A 360 -8.49 1.72 -5.78
N LEU A 361 -8.62 1.62 -7.11
CA LEU A 361 -7.82 2.39 -8.07
C LEU A 361 -8.67 3.46 -8.75
N VAL A 362 -9.83 3.07 -9.30
CA VAL A 362 -10.71 3.92 -10.11
C VAL A 362 -12.02 4.14 -9.36
N PRO A 363 -12.44 5.39 -9.12
CA PRO A 363 -13.75 5.73 -8.57
C PRO A 363 -14.91 5.05 -9.30
N ARG A 364 -15.86 4.51 -8.53
CA ARG A 364 -17.05 3.84 -9.06
C ARG A 364 -18.00 4.85 -9.70
N ILE A 365 -18.36 4.59 -10.95
CA ILE A 365 -19.31 5.38 -11.75
C ILE A 365 -20.19 4.44 -12.58
N SER A 366 -21.41 4.88 -12.90
CA SER A 366 -22.34 4.14 -13.75
C SER A 366 -21.97 4.21 -15.24
N ASN A 367 -21.53 5.37 -15.72
CA ASN A 367 -21.21 5.62 -17.14
C ASN A 367 -19.73 5.98 -17.32
N VAL A 368 -19.04 5.34 -18.27
CA VAL A 368 -17.62 5.61 -18.58
C VAL A 368 -17.50 6.91 -19.38
N PRO A 369 -16.64 7.87 -19.01
CA PRO A 369 -16.52 9.13 -19.73
C PRO A 369 -15.79 8.99 -21.07
N SER A 370 -16.25 9.72 -22.08
CA SER A 370 -15.65 9.75 -23.42
C SER A 370 -14.49 10.76 -23.59
N THR A 371 -14.39 11.78 -22.73
CA THR A 371 -13.40 12.88 -22.86
C THR A 371 -12.35 12.87 -21.75
N LYS A 372 -11.14 13.39 -22.04
CA LYS A 372 -10.06 13.53 -21.02
C LYS A 372 -10.54 14.35 -19.82
N ALA A 373 -11.22 15.48 -20.06
CA ALA A 373 -11.71 16.34 -18.99
C ALA A 373 -12.72 15.62 -18.08
N ALA A 374 -13.63 14.83 -18.64
CA ALA A 374 -14.58 14.05 -17.84
C ALA A 374 -13.90 12.84 -17.14
N SER A 375 -12.90 12.22 -17.74
CA SER A 375 -12.05 11.19 -17.09
C SER A 375 -11.31 11.76 -15.87
N ASN A 376 -10.75 12.96 -15.98
CA ASN A 376 -10.10 13.64 -14.85
C ASN A 376 -11.11 13.99 -13.75
N ARG A 377 -12.33 14.45 -14.08
CA ARG A 377 -13.39 14.67 -13.08
C ARG A 377 -13.78 13.40 -12.32
N VAL A 378 -13.69 12.22 -12.96
CA VAL A 378 -13.89 10.94 -12.27
C VAL A 378 -12.75 10.65 -11.30
N ALA A 379 -11.51 10.85 -11.72
CA ALA A 379 -10.32 10.71 -10.86
C ALA A 379 -10.40 11.59 -9.60
N ASP A 380 -11.07 12.74 -9.70
CA ASP A 380 -11.18 13.71 -8.61
C ASP A 380 -12.40 13.51 -7.69
N LEU A 381 -13.19 12.43 -7.86
CA LEU A 381 -14.50 12.26 -7.21
C LEU A 381 -14.48 12.18 -5.67
N PHE A 382 -13.41 11.65 -5.07
CA PHE A 382 -13.34 11.46 -3.62
C PHE A 382 -12.98 12.73 -2.85
N TYR A 383 -12.25 13.67 -3.46
CA TYR A 383 -11.66 14.78 -2.71
C TYR A 383 -12.69 15.76 -2.12
N TRP A 384 -13.79 16.03 -2.82
CA TRP A 384 -14.88 16.85 -2.25
C TRP A 384 -15.61 16.14 -1.08
N PRO A 385 -16.06 14.87 -1.21
CA PRO A 385 -16.50 14.06 -0.08
C PRO A 385 -15.55 14.06 1.12
N LEU A 386 -14.24 13.88 0.90
CA LEU A 386 -13.23 13.89 1.96
C LEU A 386 -13.16 15.26 2.67
N MET A 387 -13.12 16.37 1.93
CA MET A 387 -13.21 17.72 2.51
C MET A 387 -14.44 17.91 3.38
N LYS A 388 -15.62 17.57 2.84
CA LYS A 388 -16.90 17.77 3.52
C LYS A 388 -16.99 16.95 4.81
N LEU A 389 -16.56 15.69 4.77
CA LEU A 389 -16.54 14.84 5.95
C LEU A 389 -15.53 15.35 6.97
N ALA A 390 -14.29 15.66 6.58
CA ALA A 390 -13.27 16.15 7.50
C ALA A 390 -13.67 17.44 8.22
N HIS A 391 -14.16 18.45 7.49
CA HIS A 391 -14.65 19.69 8.07
C HIS A 391 -15.88 19.45 8.97
N GLY A 392 -16.83 18.60 8.53
CA GLY A 392 -17.99 18.22 9.33
C GLY A 392 -17.62 17.53 10.65
N VAL A 393 -16.66 16.60 10.62
CA VAL A 393 -16.17 15.93 11.84
C VAL A 393 -15.22 16.80 12.67
N GLY A 394 -14.98 18.06 12.28
CA GLY A 394 -14.16 19.02 13.02
C GLY A 394 -12.65 18.74 12.97
N ALA A 395 -12.18 18.09 11.90
CA ALA A 395 -10.77 17.77 11.71
C ALA A 395 -9.89 19.02 11.65
N LYS A 396 -8.71 18.95 12.28
CA LYS A 396 -7.70 20.02 12.33
C LYS A 396 -6.58 19.80 11.32
N LEU A 397 -6.46 18.58 10.80
CA LEU A 397 -5.56 18.19 9.71
C LEU A 397 -6.29 17.21 8.79
N LEU A 398 -6.23 17.46 7.49
CA LEU A 398 -6.69 16.55 6.45
C LEU A 398 -5.55 16.26 5.47
N VAL A 399 -5.24 14.99 5.25
CA VAL A 399 -4.14 14.51 4.38
C VAL A 399 -4.69 13.55 3.33
N MET A 400 -4.40 13.77 2.05
CA MET A 400 -4.95 12.96 0.96
C MET A 400 -3.89 12.62 -0.10
N GLU A 401 -3.76 11.34 -0.47
CA GLU A 401 -2.93 10.92 -1.61
C GLU A 401 -3.52 11.42 -2.95
N VAL A 402 -2.66 11.86 -3.86
CA VAL A 402 -2.98 12.31 -5.22
C VAL A 402 -2.04 11.66 -6.24
N GLY A 403 -2.54 11.41 -7.45
CA GLY A 403 -1.82 10.63 -8.45
C GLY A 403 -0.72 11.37 -9.21
N ASP A 404 -0.81 12.70 -9.34
CA ASP A 404 0.22 13.57 -9.93
C ASP A 404 -0.01 15.07 -9.59
N SER A 405 0.99 15.92 -9.88
CA SER A 405 0.92 17.38 -9.74
C SER A 405 -0.26 18.06 -10.47
N ASP A 406 -0.66 17.51 -11.62
CA ASP A 406 -1.84 18.00 -12.34
C ASP A 406 -3.12 17.74 -11.53
N GLN A 407 -3.19 16.62 -10.80
CA GLN A 407 -4.29 16.33 -9.87
C GLN A 407 -4.16 17.16 -8.58
N ALA A 408 -2.98 17.27 -7.98
CA ALA A 408 -2.75 18.09 -6.78
C ALA A 408 -3.29 19.52 -6.97
N ASN A 409 -2.97 20.17 -8.10
CA ASN A 409 -3.46 21.49 -8.47
C ASN A 409 -4.99 21.54 -8.67
N ARG A 410 -5.63 20.51 -9.25
CA ARG A 410 -7.10 20.44 -9.37
C ARG A 410 -7.77 20.27 -8.01
N VAL A 411 -7.21 19.43 -7.15
CA VAL A 411 -7.68 19.20 -5.77
C VAL A 411 -7.55 20.48 -4.96
N HIS A 412 -6.40 21.13 -4.97
CA HIS A 412 -6.18 22.42 -4.30
C HIS A 412 -7.22 23.48 -4.71
N ARG A 413 -7.45 23.68 -6.02
CA ARG A 413 -8.50 24.59 -6.53
C ARG A 413 -9.90 24.20 -6.05
N LEU A 414 -10.20 22.90 -5.96
CA LEU A 414 -11.46 22.38 -5.45
C LEU A 414 -11.63 22.69 -3.95
N VAL A 415 -10.58 22.61 -3.15
CA VAL A 415 -10.66 23.00 -1.72
C VAL A 415 -10.83 24.50 -1.57
N CYS A 416 -9.95 25.32 -2.15
CA CYS A 416 -9.97 26.77 -1.98
C CYS A 416 -11.26 27.41 -2.51
N LYS A 417 -11.89 26.83 -3.55
CA LYS A 417 -13.20 27.30 -4.05
C LYS A 417 -14.32 27.17 -3.01
N ASN A 418 -14.26 26.16 -2.13
CA ASN A 418 -15.36 25.84 -1.21
C ASN A 418 -15.04 26.18 0.26
N PHE A 419 -13.76 26.31 0.63
CA PHE A 419 -13.28 26.55 1.99
C PHE A 419 -12.17 27.62 2.09
N GLY A 420 -11.84 28.30 0.99
CA GLY A 420 -10.93 29.45 1.02
C GLY A 420 -11.55 30.67 1.71
N PRO A 421 -10.74 31.69 2.07
CA PRO A 421 -11.22 32.88 2.75
C PRO A 421 -12.30 33.61 1.92
N SER A 422 -13.40 33.97 2.57
CA SER A 422 -14.47 34.77 1.96
C SER A 422 -13.91 36.13 1.49
N PRO A 423 -14.35 36.68 0.35
CA PRO A 423 -13.90 37.99 -0.15
C PRO A 423 -14.17 39.18 0.80
N VAL A 424 -14.94 38.98 1.88
CA VAL A 424 -15.41 40.04 2.78
C VAL A 424 -14.68 39.97 4.13
N GLY A 425 -13.54 40.67 4.21
CA GLY A 425 -13.03 41.33 5.42
C GLY A 425 -12.60 40.51 6.64
N LEU A 426 -11.33 40.66 7.03
CA LEU A 426 -10.85 40.54 8.41
C LEU A 426 -11.13 39.20 9.14
N ARG A 427 -10.59 38.10 8.60
CA ARG A 427 -10.05 37.01 9.45
C ARG A 427 -8.67 36.62 8.92
N HIS A 428 -7.71 36.43 9.82
CA HIS A 428 -6.49 35.69 9.48
C HIS A 428 -6.94 34.32 8.96
N SER A 429 -6.42 33.89 7.81
CA SER A 429 -6.80 32.61 7.22
C SER A 429 -6.54 31.48 8.21
N THR A 430 -7.62 30.82 8.63
CA THR A 430 -7.58 29.71 9.60
C THR A 430 -7.06 28.42 8.98
N THR A 431 -6.51 28.47 7.77
CA THR A 431 -6.21 27.31 6.94
C THR A 431 -4.81 27.45 6.33
N VAL A 432 -4.03 26.37 6.32
CA VAL A 432 -2.79 26.28 5.53
C VAL A 432 -2.94 25.14 4.54
N PHE A 433 -2.58 25.39 3.30
CA PHE A 433 -2.55 24.39 2.23
C PHE A 433 -1.10 23.99 1.94
N GLU A 434 -0.85 22.70 1.82
CA GLU A 434 0.47 22.16 1.47
C GLU A 434 0.37 21.08 0.39
N CYS A 435 1.46 20.94 -0.34
CA CYS A 435 1.69 19.90 -1.33
C CYS A 435 2.98 19.16 -0.98
N TRP A 436 2.94 17.83 -0.89
CA TRP A 436 4.12 17.02 -0.59
C TRP A 436 4.48 16.11 -1.76
N THR A 437 5.78 15.98 -2.05
CA THR A 437 6.32 15.25 -3.21
C THR A 437 6.88 13.88 -2.85
N ASP A 438 7.11 13.03 -3.86
CA ASP A 438 7.75 11.72 -3.71
C ASP A 438 9.24 11.79 -3.32
N ASP A 439 9.94 12.90 -3.56
CA ASP A 439 11.31 13.14 -3.06
C ASP A 439 11.38 13.59 -1.59
N GLY A 440 10.24 13.88 -0.96
CA GLY A 440 10.16 14.36 0.41
C GLY A 440 10.31 15.87 0.60
N SER A 441 9.87 16.66 -0.37
CA SER A 441 9.73 18.11 -0.26
C SER A 441 8.30 18.51 0.11
N VAL A 442 8.14 19.66 0.74
CA VAL A 442 6.87 20.31 1.08
C VAL A 442 6.87 21.72 0.51
N ARG A 443 5.78 22.04 -0.20
CA ARG A 443 5.54 23.39 -0.71
C ARG A 443 4.23 23.91 -0.16
N ILE A 444 4.24 25.17 0.27
CA ILE A 444 3.03 25.87 0.69
C ILE A 444 2.24 26.23 -0.57
N LEU A 445 0.93 26.02 -0.55
CA LEU A 445 0.04 26.37 -1.65
C LEU A 445 -0.72 27.68 -1.34
N PRO A 446 -0.96 28.54 -2.35
CA PRO A 446 -1.54 29.87 -2.13
C PRO A 446 -3.05 29.80 -1.83
N GLU A 447 -3.49 30.51 -0.80
CA GLU A 447 -4.89 30.51 -0.31
C GLU A 447 -5.91 30.91 -1.38
N GLN A 448 -5.55 31.87 -2.22
CA GLN A 448 -6.30 32.15 -3.45
C GLN A 448 -5.63 31.43 -4.62
N PRO A 449 -6.38 30.58 -5.37
CA PRO A 449 -5.90 30.03 -6.62
C PRO A 449 -5.94 31.12 -7.71
N SER A 450 -4.98 32.05 -7.64
CA SER A 450 -4.44 32.69 -8.85
C SER A 450 -4.02 31.61 -9.85
N ILE A 451 -3.82 31.96 -11.12
CA ILE A 451 -3.44 30.96 -12.14
C ILE A 451 -2.08 30.37 -11.75
N PHE A 452 -2.13 29.22 -11.07
CA PHE A 452 -0.94 28.46 -10.70
C PHE A 452 -0.30 27.96 -11.98
N HIS A 453 0.62 28.77 -12.50
CA HIS A 453 1.67 28.33 -13.37
C HIS A 453 2.57 27.45 -12.51
N PRO A 454 2.72 26.15 -12.84
CA PRO A 454 3.78 25.37 -12.24
C PRO A 454 5.08 26.12 -12.47
N SER A 455 5.85 26.37 -11.40
CA SER A 455 7.07 27.15 -11.48
C SER A 455 7.98 26.65 -12.60
N THR A 456 8.59 27.58 -13.33
CA THR A 456 9.56 27.28 -14.40
C THR A 456 10.88 26.69 -13.88
N GLN A 457 10.96 26.41 -12.58
CA GLN A 457 12.01 25.67 -11.90
C GLN A 457 11.45 24.38 -11.26
N ARG A 458 10.75 23.57 -12.04
CA ARG A 458 10.52 22.16 -11.68
C ARG A 458 11.76 21.36 -12.07
N ASP A 459 12.38 20.69 -11.11
CA ASP A 459 13.11 19.47 -11.43
C ASP A 459 12.10 18.48 -12.01
N GLU A 460 12.28 18.07 -13.27
CA GLU A 460 11.30 17.25 -14.02
C GLU A 460 11.11 15.83 -13.45
N GLN A 461 11.78 15.50 -12.35
CA GLN A 461 11.85 14.16 -11.75
C GLN A 461 10.99 13.99 -10.49
N SER A 462 10.49 15.09 -9.91
CA SER A 462 9.69 15.08 -8.67
C SER A 462 8.21 15.29 -8.96
N SER A 463 7.32 14.54 -8.30
CA SER A 463 5.87 14.66 -8.49
C SER A 463 5.12 14.77 -7.17
N ASP A 464 4.06 15.56 -7.17
CA ASP A 464 3.22 15.73 -5.99
C ASP A 464 2.40 14.46 -5.73
N ARG A 465 2.45 14.00 -4.48
CA ARG A 465 1.79 12.79 -3.97
C ARG A 465 0.75 13.05 -2.91
N VAL A 466 0.81 14.20 -2.23
CA VAL A 466 -0.13 14.55 -1.16
C VAL A 466 -0.59 15.99 -1.29
N VAL A 467 -1.88 16.22 -1.03
CA VAL A 467 -2.41 17.53 -0.64
C VAL A 467 -2.80 17.46 0.83
N ALA A 468 -2.23 18.36 1.64
CA ALA A 468 -2.54 18.50 3.06
C ALA A 468 -3.22 19.83 3.35
N VAL A 469 -4.21 19.81 4.26
CA VAL A 469 -5.01 20.96 4.66
C VAL A 469 -5.01 21.03 6.19
N TRP A 470 -4.36 22.04 6.73
CA TRP A 470 -4.29 22.33 8.16
C TRP A 470 -5.40 23.33 8.51
N ILE A 471 -6.08 23.17 9.64
CA ILE A 471 -7.25 23.98 10.03
C ILE A 471 -7.14 24.41 11.50
N GLY A 472 -7.49 25.66 11.78
CA GLY A 472 -7.58 26.24 13.12
C GLY A 472 -6.25 26.20 13.87
N THR A 473 -6.26 25.70 15.10
CA THR A 473 -5.07 25.70 15.97
C THR A 473 -3.88 24.92 15.41
N LEU A 474 -4.12 23.90 14.56
CA LEU A 474 -3.03 23.19 13.87
C LEU A 474 -2.45 24.01 12.71
N ALA A 475 -3.27 24.81 12.02
CA ALA A 475 -2.78 25.77 11.03
C ALA A 475 -1.94 26.87 11.70
N ASP A 476 -2.37 27.35 12.87
CA ASP A 476 -1.62 28.33 13.67
C ASP A 476 -0.27 27.77 14.16
N TRP A 477 -0.27 26.56 14.73
CA TRP A 477 0.97 25.84 15.06
C TRP A 477 1.88 25.67 13.83
N ARG A 478 1.31 25.31 12.68
CA ARG A 478 2.08 25.03 11.45
C ARG A 478 2.75 26.29 10.90
N ARG A 479 2.05 27.43 10.87
CA ARG A 479 2.62 28.74 10.45
C ARG A 479 3.77 29.22 11.34
N ASN A 480 3.79 28.79 12.61
CA ASN A 480 4.78 29.22 13.59
C ASN A 480 6.05 28.35 13.62
N GLN A 481 6.14 27.29 12.81
CA GLN A 481 7.35 26.45 12.74
C GLN A 481 8.49 27.18 12.02
N SER A 482 9.70 27.11 12.58
CA SER A 482 10.90 27.68 11.97
C SER A 482 11.21 26.99 10.63
N GLY A 483 11.53 27.77 9.59
CA GLY A 483 11.80 27.24 8.25
C GLY A 483 10.56 27.14 7.34
N PHE A 484 9.39 27.61 7.77
CA PHE A 484 8.18 27.72 6.96
C PHE A 484 8.29 28.87 5.92
N THR A 485 9.08 28.64 4.87
CA THR A 485 9.17 29.48 3.65
C THR A 485 8.51 28.77 2.47
N GLU A 486 8.40 29.41 1.30
CA GLU A 486 7.63 28.93 0.14
C GLU A 486 7.98 27.50 -0.34
N SER A 487 9.18 27.01 -0.05
CA SER A 487 9.61 25.63 -0.32
C SER A 487 10.57 25.12 0.76
N SER A 488 10.34 23.91 1.27
CA SER A 488 11.13 23.29 2.35
C SER A 488 11.23 21.76 2.16
N THR A 489 12.27 21.13 2.70
CA THR A 489 12.42 19.67 2.73
C THR A 489 11.86 19.10 4.02
N PHE A 490 11.47 17.81 4.05
CA PHE A 490 11.02 17.14 5.29
C PHE A 490 12.02 17.28 6.45
N GLU A 491 13.33 17.23 6.16
CA GLU A 491 14.39 17.38 7.17
C GLU A 491 14.46 18.81 7.74
N ASN A 492 14.09 19.84 6.98
CA ASN A 492 14.12 21.25 7.41
C ASN A 492 12.84 21.69 8.13
N LEU A 493 11.73 20.96 7.98
CA LEU A 493 10.43 21.26 8.60
C LEU A 493 10.26 20.72 10.01
N LEU A 494 11.19 19.89 10.46
CA LEU A 494 11.27 19.40 11.81
C LEU A 494 12.33 20.25 12.51
N THR A 495 11.92 21.07 13.47
CA THR A 495 12.88 21.70 14.39
C THR A 495 13.68 20.57 15.07
N PRO A 496 15.02 20.64 15.08
CA PRO A 496 15.84 19.51 15.53
C PRO A 496 15.79 19.40 17.06
N VAL A 497 14.82 18.66 17.57
CA VAL A 497 15.04 17.91 18.81
C VAL A 497 16.05 16.82 18.44
N ASN A 498 17.24 16.91 19.04
CA ASN A 498 18.40 16.08 18.73
C ASN A 498 18.04 14.58 18.69
N ASP A 499 18.14 13.93 17.52
CA ASP A 499 18.24 12.47 17.48
C ASP A 499 19.04 11.93 16.29
N GLY A 500 20.18 11.31 16.59
CA GLY A 500 21.21 10.92 15.62
C GLY A 500 20.92 9.65 14.80
N ILE A 501 19.65 9.23 14.67
CA ILE A 501 19.29 7.87 14.26
C ILE A 501 18.71 7.78 12.83
N SER A 502 18.05 8.83 12.31
CA SER A 502 17.36 8.79 11.01
C SER A 502 18.31 8.65 9.79
N SER A 503 19.49 9.29 9.83
CA SER A 503 20.37 9.48 8.64
C SER A 503 20.98 8.19 8.05
N ARG A 504 20.97 7.07 8.79
CA ARG A 504 21.60 5.81 8.35
C ARG A 504 20.70 4.90 7.51
N ARG A 505 19.36 4.97 7.64
CA ARG A 505 18.45 4.08 6.88
C ARG A 505 18.14 4.60 5.47
N HIS A 506 17.98 5.91 5.28
CA HIS A 506 17.69 6.47 3.95
C HIS A 506 18.85 6.27 2.96
N ARG A 507 20.11 6.42 3.43
CA ARG A 507 21.33 6.14 2.65
C ARG A 507 21.52 4.66 2.27
N ALA A 508 20.84 3.74 2.96
CA ALA A 508 20.84 2.32 2.61
C ALA A 508 19.87 2.00 1.45
N ARG A 509 18.67 2.61 1.43
CA ARG A 509 17.69 2.44 0.32
C ARG A 509 18.13 3.15 -0.97
N GLN A 510 18.68 4.37 -0.91
CA GLN A 510 19.20 5.04 -2.11
C GLN A 510 20.37 4.30 -2.79
N ARG A 511 21.09 3.42 -2.07
CA ARG A 511 22.13 2.55 -2.66
C ARG A 511 21.57 1.30 -3.35
N THR A 512 20.33 0.89 -3.10
CA THR A 512 19.67 -0.17 -3.87
C THR A 512 19.02 0.37 -5.14
N ASP A 513 18.50 1.60 -5.14
CA ASP A 513 17.80 2.17 -6.30
C ASP A 513 18.73 2.86 -7.31
N ARG A 514 19.93 3.28 -6.88
CA ARG A 514 21.02 3.75 -7.76
C ARG A 514 21.98 2.64 -8.21
N ALA A 515 21.55 1.38 -8.12
CA ALA A 515 22.25 0.20 -8.63
C ALA A 515 21.36 -0.62 -9.59
N ASN A 516 20.66 0.09 -10.48
CA ASN A 516 19.93 -0.44 -11.63
C ASN A 516 20.71 -0.20 -12.93
#